data_AF-A0A2V7ZYP1-F1
#
_entry.id   AF-A0A2V7ZYP1-F1
#
_cell.length_a   1.000
_cell.length_b   1.000
_cell.length_c   1.000
_cell.angle_alpha   90.00
_cell.angle_beta   90.00
_cell.angle_gamma   90.00
#
_symmetry.space_group_name_H-M   'P 1'
#
loop_
_entity.id
_entity.type
_entity.pdbx_description
1 polymer ?
#
loop_
_entity_poly.entity_id
_entity_poly.type
_entity_poly.pdbx_seq_one_letter_code
_entity_poly.pdbx_strand_id
1 'polypeptide(L)'
;MTHELLIRQAGDPLATTRGGLSLYRAEGKEVEYTADEGTTRRRSKTPNIPPYAESWSLTGITPVTEDITLYAMSPHMHLRGKSLKWVIVYPDGHEQTILDVPHFDFNWQIQYELEEPLHIPAGSKILGIGYYDNSPKNKWNPAPEKEVYWSEQSWDEMYQPFTEYSVDSQTLSDITITKSQR
;
A
#
# COMPACT_ATOMS: atom_id res chain seq x y z
N MET A 1 -22.05 3.04 17.00
CA MET A 1 -20.68 2.90 17.54
C MET A 1 -19.76 3.66 16.60
N THR A 2 -18.77 4.38 17.11
CA THR A 2 -17.82 5.15 16.29
C THR A 2 -16.49 4.41 16.31
N HIS A 3 -15.92 4.11 15.15
CA HIS A 3 -14.61 3.45 15.03
C HIS A 3 -13.55 4.47 14.62
N GLU A 4 -12.27 4.17 14.90
CA GLU A 4 -11.16 4.97 14.39
C GLU A 4 -10.99 4.73 12.88
N LEU A 5 -10.82 5.81 12.13
CA LEU A 5 -10.54 5.77 10.69
C LEU A 5 -9.02 5.76 10.49
N LEU A 6 -8.51 4.75 9.79
CA LEU A 6 -7.09 4.51 9.59
C LEU A 6 -6.76 4.59 8.11
N ILE A 7 -5.72 5.36 7.76
CA ILE A 7 -5.15 5.38 6.41
C ILE A 7 -3.82 4.66 6.44
N ARG A 8 -3.69 3.55 5.71
CA ARG A 8 -2.48 2.72 5.66
C ARG A 8 -2.10 2.37 4.24
N GLN A 9 -0.80 2.21 4.00
CA GLN A 9 -0.27 1.74 2.73
C GLN A 9 -0.50 0.23 2.59
N ALA A 10 -0.97 -0.23 1.43
CA ALA A 10 -1.07 -1.67 1.17
C ALA A 10 0.32 -2.32 1.21
N GLY A 11 0.43 -3.44 1.91
CA GLY A 11 1.71 -4.04 2.30
C GLY A 11 2.00 -3.86 3.78
N ASP A 12 1.55 -2.78 4.41
CA ASP A 12 1.69 -2.63 5.85
C ASP A 12 0.74 -3.59 6.60
N PRO A 13 1.16 -4.12 7.76
CA PRO A 13 0.28 -4.91 8.60
C PRO A 13 -0.87 -4.04 9.14
N LEU A 14 -1.99 -4.67 9.53
CA LEU A 14 -3.07 -3.97 10.22
C LEU A 14 -2.53 -3.26 11.47
N ALA A 15 -3.13 -2.12 11.81
CA ALA A 15 -2.69 -1.31 12.96
C ALA A 15 -2.71 -2.08 14.30
N THR A 16 -3.53 -3.12 14.41
CA THR A 16 -3.61 -4.02 15.58
C THR A 16 -2.50 -5.06 15.63
N THR A 17 -1.83 -5.34 14.51
CA THR A 17 -0.82 -6.39 14.40
C THR A 17 0.51 -5.93 14.99
N ARG A 18 0.75 -6.23 16.27
CA ARG A 18 2.02 -5.91 16.93
C ARG A 18 3.18 -6.68 16.30
N GLY A 19 4.21 -5.93 15.88
CA GLY A 19 5.42 -6.51 15.30
C GLY A 19 5.22 -7.12 13.90
N GLY A 20 4.09 -6.85 13.25
CA GLY A 20 3.87 -7.23 11.85
C GLY A 20 4.94 -6.62 10.95
N LEU A 21 5.30 -7.35 9.90
CA LEU A 21 6.25 -6.91 8.88
C LEU A 21 5.50 -6.50 7.62
N SER A 22 6.01 -5.49 6.90
CA SER A 22 5.41 -5.03 5.66
C SER A 22 5.72 -5.99 4.50
N LEU A 23 4.71 -6.66 3.96
CA LEU A 23 4.87 -7.73 2.96
C LEU A 23 4.81 -7.17 1.54
N TYR A 24 5.88 -7.41 0.77
CA TYR A 24 5.97 -6.99 -0.62
C TYR A 24 6.40 -8.11 -1.56
N ARG A 25 5.92 -8.05 -2.80
CA ARG A 25 6.43 -8.83 -3.93
C ARG A 25 6.85 -7.90 -5.06
N ALA A 26 8.10 -8.00 -5.50
CA ALA A 26 8.61 -7.31 -6.69
C ALA A 26 8.72 -8.30 -7.84
N GLU A 27 8.14 -8.00 -9.00
CA GLU A 27 8.10 -8.92 -10.15
C GLU A 27 7.59 -10.33 -9.77
N GLY A 28 6.59 -10.38 -8.89
CA GLY A 28 6.01 -11.62 -8.36
C GLY A 28 6.86 -12.37 -7.34
N LYS A 29 8.08 -11.91 -7.01
CA LYS A 29 8.97 -12.53 -6.04
C LYS A 29 8.91 -11.81 -4.69
N GLU A 30 8.89 -12.54 -3.59
CA GLU A 30 8.90 -11.94 -2.25
C GLU A 30 10.14 -11.08 -2.04
N VAL A 31 9.92 -9.89 -1.48
CA VAL A 31 10.99 -8.96 -1.12
C VAL A 31 11.63 -9.42 0.18
N GLU A 32 12.95 -9.57 0.17
CA GLU A 32 13.70 -9.96 1.35
C GLU A 32 13.75 -8.84 2.40
N TYR A 33 13.79 -9.25 3.67
CA TYR A 33 13.99 -8.34 4.79
C TYR A 33 15.43 -8.37 5.23
N THR A 34 16.05 -7.20 5.33
CA THR A 34 17.35 -7.05 5.97
C THR A 34 17.16 -6.66 7.43
N ALA A 35 17.94 -7.25 8.33
CA ALA A 35 18.08 -6.72 9.68
C ALA A 35 18.96 -5.47 9.63
N ASP A 36 18.53 -4.37 10.27
CA ASP A 36 19.38 -3.20 10.43
C ASP A 36 20.60 -3.62 11.29
N GLU A 37 21.83 -3.32 10.86
CA GLU A 37 23.05 -3.70 11.58
C GLU A 37 22.97 -3.28 13.06
N GLY A 38 23.21 -4.22 13.97
CA GLY A 38 23.18 -3.97 15.42
C GLY A 38 21.78 -3.87 16.04
N THR A 39 20.70 -4.16 15.32
CA THR A 39 19.34 -4.19 15.88
C THR A 39 18.56 -5.47 15.52
N THR A 40 17.50 -5.76 16.28
CA THR A 40 16.52 -6.82 15.93
C THR A 40 15.45 -6.32 14.95
N ARG A 41 15.49 -5.05 14.53
CA ARG A 41 14.51 -4.46 13.64
C ARG A 41 14.76 -4.93 12.21
N ARG A 42 13.72 -5.50 11.59
CA ARG A 42 13.72 -5.89 10.18
C ARG A 42 12.90 -4.86 9.40
N ARG A 43 13.45 -4.36 8.29
CA ARG A 43 12.70 -3.55 7.32
C ARG A 43 12.77 -4.21 5.96
N SER A 44 11.64 -4.21 5.25
CA SER A 44 11.65 -4.53 3.83
C SER A 44 12.36 -3.38 3.11
N LYS A 45 13.42 -3.67 2.38
CA LYS A 45 13.96 -2.71 1.42
C LYS A 45 13.28 -2.99 0.09
N THR A 46 12.37 -2.10 -0.31
CA THR A 46 11.78 -2.17 -1.66
C THR A 46 12.92 -2.19 -2.68
N PRO A 47 12.97 -3.20 -3.58
CA PRO A 47 13.99 -3.24 -4.61
C PRO A 47 13.87 -2.01 -5.51
N ASN A 48 15.00 -1.57 -6.05
CA ASN A 48 15.01 -0.46 -6.97
C ASN A 48 14.39 -0.86 -8.32
N ILE A 49 13.80 0.12 -9.01
CA ILE A 49 13.27 -0.06 -10.36
C ILE A 49 14.45 -0.05 -11.34
N PRO A 50 14.66 -1.12 -12.13
CA PRO A 50 15.77 -1.19 -13.06
C PRO A 50 15.74 -0.09 -14.14
N PRO A 51 16.90 0.28 -14.71
CA PRO A 51 16.96 1.07 -15.93
C PRO A 51 16.11 0.46 -17.05
N TYR A 52 15.47 1.30 -17.85
CA TYR A 52 14.71 0.95 -19.05
C TYR A 52 13.52 -0.01 -18.85
N ALA A 53 13.14 -0.33 -17.61
CA ALA A 53 12.00 -1.22 -17.35
C ALA A 53 10.69 -0.59 -17.85
N GLU A 54 9.98 -1.26 -18.76
CA GLU A 54 8.73 -0.72 -19.33
C GLU A 54 7.50 -0.96 -18.44
N SER A 55 7.57 -1.92 -17.51
CA SER A 55 6.43 -2.34 -16.70
C SER A 55 6.86 -3.12 -15.46
N TRP A 56 7.73 -2.53 -14.65
CA TRP A 56 8.19 -3.15 -13.40
C TRP A 56 7.10 -3.09 -12.33
N SER A 57 6.91 -4.15 -11.56
CA SER A 57 5.79 -4.33 -10.65
C SER A 57 6.22 -4.47 -9.19
N LEU A 58 5.43 -3.85 -8.31
CA LEU A 58 5.51 -4.01 -6.87
C LEU A 58 4.11 -4.22 -6.30
N THR A 59 3.96 -5.27 -5.52
CA THR A 59 2.70 -5.64 -4.87
C THR A 59 2.88 -5.62 -3.37
N GLY A 60 2.08 -4.80 -2.68
CA GLY A 60 1.96 -4.79 -1.23
C GLY A 60 0.81 -5.68 -0.80
N ILE A 61 1.05 -6.56 0.17
CA ILE A 61 0.07 -7.52 0.67
C ILE A 61 -0.24 -7.16 2.13
N THR A 62 -1.47 -6.75 2.42
CA THR A 62 -1.96 -6.53 3.78
C THR A 62 -2.86 -7.70 4.19
N PRO A 63 -2.41 -8.58 5.09
CA PRO A 63 -3.27 -9.61 5.67
C PRO A 63 -4.32 -8.96 6.57
N VAL A 64 -5.59 -9.31 6.36
CA VAL A 64 -6.71 -8.83 7.17
C VAL A 64 -6.90 -9.83 8.32
N THR A 65 -6.36 -9.52 9.49
CA THR A 65 -6.38 -10.44 10.65
C THR A 65 -7.63 -10.33 11.52
N GLU A 66 -8.39 -9.25 11.34
CA GLU A 66 -9.64 -8.93 12.03
C GLU A 66 -10.60 -8.34 11.00
N ASP A 67 -11.89 -8.44 11.26
CA ASP A 67 -12.90 -7.82 10.40
C ASP A 67 -12.69 -6.30 10.32
N ILE A 68 -12.75 -5.78 9.10
CA ILE A 68 -12.59 -4.35 8.82
C ILE A 68 -13.70 -3.84 7.91
N THR A 69 -13.93 -2.54 7.97
CA THR A 69 -14.77 -1.83 7.01
C THR A 69 -13.90 -0.88 6.20
N LEU A 70 -13.88 -1.06 4.88
CA LEU A 70 -13.13 -0.26 3.93
C LEU A 70 -13.98 0.91 3.41
N TYR A 71 -13.39 2.10 3.32
CA TYR A 71 -14.08 3.33 2.92
C TYR A 71 -13.54 3.92 1.62
N ALA A 72 -12.21 3.98 1.47
CA ALA A 72 -11.60 4.67 0.34
C ALA A 72 -10.22 4.12 -0.01
N MET A 73 -9.75 4.45 -1.22
CA MET A 73 -8.40 4.17 -1.69
C MET A 73 -7.80 5.41 -2.34
N SER A 74 -6.52 5.69 -2.08
CA SER A 74 -5.82 6.85 -2.64
C SER A 74 -4.52 6.40 -3.32
N PRO A 75 -4.45 6.43 -4.67
CA PRO A 75 -3.23 6.13 -5.39
C PRO A 75 -2.19 7.24 -5.24
N HIS A 76 -0.98 6.86 -4.84
CA HIS A 76 0.17 7.75 -4.81
C HIS A 76 1.44 7.04 -5.33
N MET A 77 2.02 7.61 -6.39
CA MET A 77 3.27 7.21 -7.05
C MET A 77 3.88 8.47 -7.69
N HIS A 78 5.17 8.43 -8.05
CA HIS A 78 5.83 9.54 -8.76
C HIS A 78 5.83 9.35 -10.29
N LEU A 79 6.81 9.93 -10.97
CA LEU A 79 6.82 10.12 -12.43
C LEU A 79 6.91 8.82 -13.24
N ARG A 80 7.30 7.69 -12.64
CA ARG A 80 7.29 6.38 -13.30
C ARG A 80 5.99 5.62 -13.06
N GLY A 81 5.12 6.06 -12.15
CA GLY A 81 3.82 5.46 -11.92
C GLY A 81 3.05 5.26 -13.23
N LYS A 82 2.72 3.99 -13.54
CA LYS A 82 2.03 3.59 -14.78
C LYS A 82 0.58 3.21 -14.50
N SER A 83 0.36 2.40 -13.48
CA SER A 83 -0.96 1.96 -13.05
C SER A 83 -0.95 1.50 -11.60
N LEU A 84 -2.08 1.60 -10.93
CA LEU A 84 -2.26 1.11 -9.56
C LEU A 84 -3.62 0.40 -9.44
N LYS A 85 -3.64 -0.75 -8.79
CA LYS A 85 -4.82 -1.60 -8.64
C LYS A 85 -4.95 -2.14 -7.23
N TRP A 86 -6.18 -2.23 -6.75
CA TRP A 86 -6.50 -2.90 -5.49
C TRP A 86 -7.35 -4.14 -5.73
N VAL A 87 -6.91 -5.25 -5.15
CA VAL A 87 -7.62 -6.53 -5.19
C VAL A 87 -7.77 -7.06 -3.77
N ILE A 88 -8.96 -7.55 -3.44
CA ILE A 88 -9.19 -8.32 -2.21
C ILE A 88 -9.17 -9.79 -2.58
N VAL A 89 -8.40 -10.59 -1.85
CA VAL A 89 -8.46 -12.05 -1.87
C VAL A 89 -9.17 -12.51 -0.60
N TYR A 90 -10.34 -13.10 -0.73
CA TYR A 90 -11.18 -13.53 0.40
C TYR A 90 -10.72 -14.89 0.95
N PRO A 91 -11.21 -15.31 2.15
CA PRO A 91 -10.76 -16.54 2.81
C PRO A 91 -11.05 -17.82 2.02
N ASP A 92 -12.10 -17.81 1.19
CA ASP A 92 -12.46 -18.91 0.28
C ASP A 92 -11.65 -18.91 -1.02
N GLY A 93 -10.78 -17.91 -1.22
CA GLY A 93 -9.90 -17.76 -2.37
C GLY A 93 -10.48 -16.97 -3.54
N HIS A 94 -11.73 -16.47 -3.47
CA HIS A 94 -12.22 -15.60 -4.54
C HIS A 94 -11.55 -14.23 -4.49
N GLU A 95 -11.39 -13.62 -5.66
CA GLU A 95 -10.77 -12.30 -5.81
C GLU A 95 -11.77 -11.26 -6.28
N GLN A 96 -11.73 -10.07 -5.70
CA GLN A 96 -12.52 -8.91 -6.12
C GLN A 96 -11.58 -7.73 -6.38
N THR A 97 -11.60 -7.20 -7.60
CA THR A 97 -10.97 -5.91 -7.90
C THR A 97 -11.88 -4.80 -7.38
N ILE A 98 -11.37 -3.96 -6.49
CA ILE A 98 -12.13 -2.86 -5.86
C ILE A 98 -11.80 -1.49 -6.45
N LEU A 99 -10.60 -1.33 -7.03
CA LEU A 99 -10.21 -0.15 -7.79
C LEU A 99 -9.15 -0.53 -8.82
N ASP A 100 -9.31 -0.03 -10.04
CA ASP A 100 -8.35 -0.17 -11.12
C ASP A 100 -8.06 1.21 -11.73
N VAL A 101 -6.81 1.68 -11.60
CA VAL A 101 -6.31 2.90 -12.22
C VAL A 101 -5.29 2.50 -13.29
N PRO A 102 -5.73 2.13 -14.51
CA PRO A 102 -4.88 1.53 -15.54
C PRO A 102 -3.94 2.53 -16.23
N HIS A 103 -4.25 3.83 -16.12
CA HIS A 103 -3.47 4.94 -16.68
C HIS A 103 -3.26 5.99 -15.59
N PHE A 104 -2.38 5.67 -14.65
CA PHE A 104 -2.05 6.60 -13.57
C PHE A 104 -1.41 7.89 -14.14
N ASP A 105 -1.82 9.04 -13.62
CA ASP A 105 -1.21 10.33 -13.91
C ASP A 105 -0.73 10.95 -12.60
N PHE A 106 0.56 11.25 -12.52
CA PHE A 106 1.19 11.89 -11.37
C PHE A 106 0.51 13.21 -10.94
N ASN A 107 -0.13 13.92 -11.87
CA ASN A 107 -0.86 15.15 -11.56
C ASN A 107 -2.28 14.89 -11.04
N TRP A 108 -2.77 13.66 -11.12
CA TRP A 108 -4.11 13.23 -10.71
C TRP A 108 -4.00 12.20 -9.58
N GLN A 109 -3.72 12.68 -8.38
CA GLN A 109 -3.60 11.86 -7.17
C GLN A 109 -4.79 12.11 -6.25
N ILE A 110 -5.98 11.68 -6.70
CA ILE A 110 -7.23 11.87 -5.96
C ILE A 110 -7.54 10.66 -5.09
N GLN A 111 -8.32 10.90 -4.04
CA GLN A 111 -8.94 9.85 -3.25
C GLN A 111 -10.19 9.32 -3.95
N TYR A 112 -10.38 8.01 -3.93
CA TYR A 112 -11.56 7.31 -4.43
C TYR A 112 -12.34 6.76 -3.24
N GLU A 113 -13.46 7.41 -2.92
CA GLU A 113 -14.40 6.94 -1.89
C GLU A 113 -15.36 5.91 -2.48
N LEU A 114 -15.62 4.85 -1.73
CA LEU A 114 -16.65 3.87 -2.10
C LEU A 114 -18.04 4.46 -1.86
N GLU A 115 -18.96 4.23 -2.79
CA GLU A 115 -20.37 4.62 -2.63
C GLU A 115 -20.98 3.95 -1.38
N GLU A 116 -20.67 2.68 -1.18
CA GLU A 116 -21.02 1.92 0.02
C GLU A 116 -19.74 1.36 0.65
N PRO A 117 -19.50 1.60 1.96
CA PRO A 117 -18.37 1.00 2.65
C PRO A 117 -18.38 -0.53 2.55
N LEU A 118 -17.23 -1.12 2.25
CA LEU A 118 -17.10 -2.54 2.01
C LEU A 118 -16.60 -3.26 3.26
N HIS A 119 -17.42 -4.16 3.82
CA HIS A 119 -16.98 -5.05 4.89
C HIS A 119 -16.06 -6.15 4.33
N ILE A 120 -14.92 -6.35 4.99
CA ILE A 120 -13.90 -7.34 4.60
C ILE A 120 -13.64 -8.24 5.82
N PRO A 121 -13.94 -9.54 5.73
CA PRO A 121 -13.79 -10.44 6.86
C PRO A 121 -12.32 -10.78 7.13
N ALA A 122 -12.03 -11.12 8.38
CA ALA A 122 -10.76 -11.70 8.79
C ALA A 122 -10.40 -12.93 7.94
N GLY A 123 -9.10 -13.10 7.68
CA GLY A 123 -8.56 -14.12 6.77
C GLY A 123 -8.41 -13.64 5.32
N SER A 124 -8.99 -12.49 4.97
CA SER A 124 -8.79 -11.87 3.66
C SER A 124 -7.38 -11.28 3.50
N LYS A 125 -7.03 -10.86 2.28
CA LYS A 125 -5.83 -10.10 1.97
C LYS A 125 -6.18 -8.93 1.05
N ILE A 126 -5.69 -7.75 1.36
CA ILE A 126 -5.75 -6.60 0.44
C ILE A 126 -4.42 -6.52 -0.30
N LEU A 127 -4.48 -6.52 -1.62
CA LEU A 127 -3.34 -6.36 -2.52
C LEU A 127 -3.39 -4.96 -3.12
N GLY A 128 -2.36 -4.16 -2.89
CA GLY A 128 -2.05 -3.02 -3.76
C GLY A 128 -1.07 -3.49 -4.82
N ILE A 129 -1.31 -3.18 -6.09
CA ILE A 129 -0.49 -3.65 -7.22
C ILE A 129 -0.11 -2.43 -8.04
N GLY A 130 1.15 -2.02 -7.95
CA GLY A 130 1.72 -0.90 -8.70
C GLY A 130 2.58 -1.38 -9.86
N TYR A 131 2.44 -0.69 -10.99
CA TYR A 131 3.35 -0.84 -12.12
C TYR A 131 4.04 0.49 -12.42
N TYR A 132 5.30 0.39 -12.84
CA TYR A 132 6.18 1.50 -13.11
C TYR A 132 6.79 1.38 -14.51
N ASP A 133 6.88 2.52 -15.22
CA ASP A 133 7.52 2.66 -16.52
C ASP A 133 8.75 3.58 -16.40
N ASN A 134 9.92 2.95 -16.22
CA ASN A 134 11.24 3.58 -16.26
C ASN A 134 11.87 3.52 -17.67
N SER A 135 11.08 3.32 -18.72
CA SER A 135 11.57 3.32 -20.09
C SER A 135 11.67 4.73 -20.69
N PRO A 136 12.37 4.91 -21.82
CA PRO A 136 12.38 6.17 -22.56
C PRO A 136 11.03 6.54 -23.20
N LYS A 137 10.04 5.62 -23.20
CA LYS A 137 8.70 5.87 -23.77
C LYS A 137 7.83 6.71 -22.83
N ASN A 138 8.12 6.67 -21.53
CA ASN A 138 7.46 7.53 -20.56
C ASN A 138 7.98 8.98 -20.72
N LYS A 139 7.16 9.86 -21.29
CA LYS A 139 7.50 11.28 -21.52
C LYS A 139 7.86 12.06 -20.24
N TRP A 140 7.47 11.54 -19.08
CA TRP A 140 7.74 12.15 -17.78
C TRP A 140 9.01 11.62 -17.12
N ASN A 141 9.67 10.61 -17.71
CA ASN A 141 10.87 10.01 -17.15
C ASN A 141 12.12 10.89 -17.41
N PRO A 142 12.72 11.51 -16.38
CA PRO A 142 13.90 12.36 -16.54
C PRO A 142 15.20 11.61 -16.84
N ALA A 143 15.29 10.31 -16.56
CA ALA A 143 16.54 9.55 -16.64
C ALA A 143 16.27 8.03 -16.75
N PRO A 144 15.85 7.51 -17.92
CA PRO A 144 15.55 6.08 -18.10
C PRO A 144 16.75 5.15 -17.96
N GLU A 145 17.96 5.68 -18.10
CA GLU A 145 19.22 4.95 -17.97
C GLU A 145 19.64 4.69 -16.51
N LYS A 146 18.99 5.37 -15.56
CA LYS A 146 19.30 5.24 -14.14
C LYS A 146 18.33 4.27 -13.46
N GLU A 147 18.89 3.56 -12.48
CA GLU A 147 18.09 2.84 -11.50
C GLU A 147 17.35 3.85 -10.61
N VAL A 148 16.10 3.56 -10.27
CA VAL A 148 15.25 4.44 -9.45
C VAL A 148 14.98 3.78 -8.11
N TYR A 149 15.28 4.48 -7.03
CA TYR A 149 15.09 4.02 -5.66
C TYR A 149 13.92 4.74 -5.00
N TRP A 150 13.47 4.22 -3.84
CA TRP A 150 12.43 4.85 -3.06
C TRP A 150 12.95 6.14 -2.38
N SER A 151 12.27 7.28 -2.58
CA SER A 151 12.61 8.57 -1.97
C SER A 151 11.48 9.59 -2.20
N GLU A 152 11.50 10.70 -1.45
CA GLU A 152 10.43 11.71 -1.44
C GLU A 152 10.44 12.65 -2.67
N GLN A 153 11.53 12.65 -3.45
CA GLN A 153 11.63 13.52 -4.62
C GLN A 153 10.87 12.91 -5.80
N SER A 154 10.14 13.73 -6.56
CA SER A 154 9.31 13.24 -7.68
C SER A 154 10.13 12.59 -8.82
N TRP A 155 11.43 12.88 -8.93
CA TRP A 155 12.30 12.19 -9.89
C TRP A 155 12.85 10.84 -9.39
N ASP A 156 12.75 10.58 -8.08
CA ASP A 156 12.85 9.25 -7.47
C ASP A 156 11.47 8.59 -7.49
N GLU A 157 11.22 7.54 -6.70
CA GLU A 157 9.89 6.91 -6.64
C GLU A 157 9.31 6.67 -5.25
N MET A 158 7.97 6.53 -5.23
CA MET A 158 7.19 6.07 -4.09
C MET A 158 6.21 4.97 -4.53
N TYR A 159 5.99 4.03 -3.61
CA TYR A 159 4.92 3.06 -3.69
C TYR A 159 3.96 3.30 -2.55
N GLN A 160 2.84 3.97 -2.82
CA GLN A 160 1.87 4.35 -1.80
C GLN A 160 0.42 4.15 -2.26
N PRO A 161 -0.02 2.90 -2.48
CA PRO A 161 -1.44 2.59 -2.53
C PRO A 161 -2.03 2.70 -1.12
N PHE A 162 -2.64 3.84 -0.81
CA PHE A 162 -3.32 4.00 0.47
C PHE A 162 -4.71 3.37 0.47
N THR A 163 -5.07 2.84 1.63
CA THR A 163 -6.34 2.22 1.94
C THR A 163 -6.86 2.84 3.24
N GLU A 164 -8.09 3.33 3.21
CA GLU A 164 -8.77 3.93 4.35
C GLU A 164 -9.81 2.96 4.91
N TYR A 165 -9.64 2.51 6.16
CA TYR A 165 -10.51 1.53 6.79
C TYR A 165 -10.68 1.77 8.29
N SER A 166 -11.67 1.13 8.90
CA SER A 166 -11.78 0.95 10.35
C SER A 166 -11.64 -0.52 10.72
N VAL A 167 -11.15 -0.80 11.93
CA VAL A 167 -11.19 -2.15 12.49
C VAL A 167 -12.48 -2.30 13.30
N ASP A 168 -13.31 -3.28 12.96
CA ASP A 168 -14.67 -3.40 13.50
C ASP A 168 -14.67 -3.72 15.01
N SER A 169 -13.59 -4.32 15.51
CA SER A 169 -13.39 -4.58 16.94
C SER A 169 -13.03 -3.32 17.75
N GLN A 170 -12.63 -2.21 17.10
CA GLN A 170 -12.14 -1.02 17.78
C GLN A 170 -13.21 0.06 17.92
N THR A 171 -13.88 0.12 19.07
CA THR A 171 -14.82 1.22 19.34
C THR A 171 -14.13 2.38 20.06
N LEU A 172 -14.33 3.61 19.58
CA LEU A 172 -13.82 4.84 20.20
C LEU A 172 -14.44 5.11 21.58
N SER A 173 -15.56 4.45 21.92
CA SER A 173 -16.16 4.51 23.26
C SER A 173 -15.28 3.91 24.35
N ASP A 174 -14.33 3.04 24.00
CA ASP A 174 -13.45 2.37 24.96
C ASP A 174 -12.16 3.16 25.27
N ILE A 175 -11.96 4.32 24.62
CA ILE A 175 -10.85 5.22 24.95
C ILE A 175 -11.18 5.96 26.24
N THR A 176 -10.82 5.36 27.38
CA THR A 176 -10.78 6.07 28.66
C THR A 176 -9.67 7.11 28.58
N ILE A 177 -10.02 8.37 28.34
CA ILE A 177 -9.07 9.49 28.48
C ILE A 177 -8.71 9.60 29.97
N THR A 178 -7.60 8.99 30.37
CA THR A 178 -6.96 9.30 31.65
C THR A 178 -6.41 10.72 31.55
N LYS A 179 -7.23 11.72 31.87
CA LYS A 179 -6.75 13.07 32.12
C LYS A 179 -5.80 13.01 33.32
N SER A 180 -4.50 13.02 33.04
CA SER A 180 -3.49 13.35 34.04
C SER A 180 -3.75 14.80 34.45
N GLN A 181 -4.29 14.99 35.66
CA GLN A 181 -4.33 16.31 36.29
C GLN A 181 -2.87 16.72 36.57
N ARG A 182 -2.44 17.84 35.98
CA ARG A 182 -1.32 18.64 36.49
C ARG A 182 -1.89 19.82 37.25
#